data_AF-A0A3N5XJE8-F1
#
_entry.id   AF-A0A3N5XJE8-F1
#
_cell.length_a   1.000
_cell.length_b   1.000
_cell.length_c   1.000
_cell.angle_alpha   90.00
_cell.angle_beta   90.00
_cell.angle_gamma   90.00
#
_symmetry.space_group_name_H-M   'P 1'
#
loop_
_entity.id
_entity.type
_entity.pdbx_description
1 polymer ?
#
loop_
_entity_poly.entity_id
_entity_poly.type
_entity_poly.pdbx_seq_one_letter_code
_entity_poly.pdbx_strand_id
1 'polypeptide(L)'
;MGKEYPKWLVGCGVGCLAVLVVAFILGIGGFLAMRKVAGGFQEAQKAVSRVESEFGSPEGYSPEPDGRIPADRMEAFLAVRDATSSVRANLGTRVEELEAMSGDGAPRNKSGLQKFLTIMRSGVGTIPRIAEFERNRADALTANRMGLGEYWYIYTLAYYSSAKKDPGDGPKRVHSGDNENIRIDGHTDPQEIREARRSAMSRRVDRLFRRILENAVKDSKSAEKSPWIQAVEKELTALEEDRDRIPWADGLPPPIDESLRPFREKLDQSYDPVMNPLEFIEFGHHGDQW
;
A
#
# COMPACT_ATOMS: atom_id res chain seq x y z
N MET A 1 -72.44 6.73 15.27
CA MET A 1 -71.50 6.35 16.37
C MET A 1 -70.09 6.29 15.78
N GLY A 2 -69.29 7.32 15.98
CA GLY A 2 -67.88 7.30 15.58
C GLY A 2 -67.10 6.49 16.61
N LYS A 3 -66.37 5.47 16.17
CA LYS A 3 -65.44 4.75 17.04
C LYS A 3 -64.27 5.68 17.34
N GLU A 4 -64.19 6.18 18.57
CA GLU A 4 -63.00 6.89 19.03
C GLU A 4 -61.87 5.89 19.19
N TYR A 5 -60.84 6.02 18.35
CA TYR A 5 -59.65 5.20 18.46
C TYR A 5 -58.76 5.74 19.58
N PRO A 6 -58.14 4.85 20.37
CA PRO A 6 -57.26 5.27 21.45
C PRO A 6 -56.02 5.99 20.90
N LYS A 7 -55.78 7.21 21.38
CA LYS A 7 -54.70 8.11 20.91
C LYS A 7 -53.29 7.52 21.05
N TRP A 8 -53.07 6.57 21.97
CA TRP A 8 -51.78 5.89 22.14
C TRP A 8 -51.41 5.01 20.94
N LEU A 9 -52.41 4.45 20.26
CA LEU A 9 -52.23 3.55 19.12
C LEU A 9 -51.80 4.32 17.87
N VAL A 10 -52.32 5.54 17.69
CA VAL A 10 -51.88 6.49 16.66
C VAL A 10 -50.43 6.95 16.92
N GLY A 11 -50.07 7.22 18.18
CA GLY A 11 -48.71 7.60 18.56
C GLY A 11 -47.67 6.50 18.29
N CYS A 12 -48.00 5.25 18.62
CA CYS A 12 -47.12 4.10 18.36
C CYS A 12 -46.90 3.86 16.85
N GLY A 13 -47.98 3.95 16.05
CA GLY A 13 -47.89 3.79 14.60
C GLY A 13 -47.01 4.83 13.91
N VAL A 14 -47.14 6.11 14.30
CA VAL A 14 -46.31 7.20 13.75
C VAL A 14 -44.84 7.02 14.16
N GLY A 15 -44.58 6.61 15.41
CA GLY A 15 -43.23 6.34 15.89
C GLY A 15 -42.53 5.21 15.13
N CYS A 16 -43.22 4.06 14.97
CA CYS A 16 -42.68 2.93 14.21
C CYS A 16 -42.43 3.28 12.74
N LEU A 17 -43.35 4.00 12.10
CA LEU A 17 -43.17 4.44 10.71
C LEU A 17 -41.96 5.38 10.57
N ALA A 18 -41.79 6.34 11.48
CA ALA A 18 -40.64 7.24 11.46
C ALA A 18 -39.31 6.49 11.59
N VAL A 19 -39.22 5.49 12.49
CA VAL A 19 -38.02 4.66 12.64
C VAL A 19 -37.74 3.83 11.38
N LEU A 20 -38.76 3.23 10.78
CA LEU A 20 -38.61 2.45 9.54
C LEU A 20 -38.16 3.34 8.37
N VAL A 21 -38.71 4.55 8.24
CA VAL A 21 -38.29 5.50 7.19
C VAL A 21 -36.84 5.94 7.41
N VAL A 22 -36.44 6.24 8.64
CA VAL A 22 -35.04 6.59 8.95
C VAL A 22 -34.12 5.40 8.65
N ALA A 23 -34.47 4.19 9.08
CA ALA A 23 -33.70 2.99 8.78
C ALA A 23 -33.59 2.74 7.28
N PHE A 24 -34.66 2.96 6.51
CA PHE A 24 -34.66 2.80 5.06
C PHE A 24 -33.77 3.84 4.37
N ILE A 25 -33.86 5.12 4.75
CA ILE A 25 -32.99 6.18 4.22
C ILE A 25 -31.53 5.89 4.53
N LEU A 26 -31.22 5.49 5.77
CA LEU A 26 -29.87 5.09 6.17
C LEU A 26 -29.39 3.86 5.40
N GLY A 27 -30.26 2.88 5.16
CA GLY A 27 -29.97 1.69 4.38
C GLY A 27 -29.62 2.01 2.93
N ILE A 28 -30.44 2.82 2.25
CA ILE A 28 -30.18 3.26 0.88
C ILE A 28 -28.90 4.12 0.82
N GLY A 29 -28.76 5.09 1.72
CA GLY A 29 -27.58 5.95 1.76
C GLY A 29 -26.30 5.16 1.97
N GLY A 30 -26.31 4.21 2.91
CA GLY A 30 -25.20 3.29 3.15
C GLY A 30 -24.89 2.41 1.94
N PHE A 31 -25.92 1.84 1.29
CA PHE A 31 -25.75 1.02 0.09
C PHE A 31 -25.13 1.81 -1.07
N LEU A 32 -25.61 3.03 -1.35
CA LEU A 32 -25.08 3.88 -2.42
C LEU A 32 -23.63 4.32 -2.14
N ALA A 33 -23.31 4.64 -0.89
CA ALA A 33 -21.94 4.96 -0.49
C ALA A 33 -21.01 3.75 -0.69
N MET A 34 -21.40 2.57 -0.20
CA MET A 34 -20.63 1.33 -0.36
C MET A 34 -20.43 0.97 -1.84
N ARG A 35 -21.45 1.15 -2.68
CA ARG A 35 -21.34 0.89 -4.12
C ARG A 35 -20.34 1.81 -4.80
N LYS A 36 -20.28 3.09 -4.42
CA LYS A 36 -19.29 4.04 -4.98
C LYS A 36 -17.87 3.67 -4.56
N VAL A 37 -17.68 3.29 -3.29
CA VAL A 37 -16.38 2.81 -2.78
C VAL A 37 -15.97 1.55 -3.55
N ALA A 38 -16.83 0.54 -3.62
CA ALA A 38 -16.56 -0.71 -4.34
C ALA A 38 -16.21 -0.47 -5.82
N GLY A 39 -16.89 0.48 -6.49
CA GLY A 39 -16.57 0.87 -7.86
C GLY A 39 -15.14 1.39 -8.03
N GLY A 40 -14.66 2.23 -7.11
CA GLY A 40 -13.28 2.73 -7.13
C GLY A 40 -12.23 1.62 -7.00
N PHE A 41 -12.46 0.63 -6.12
CA PHE A 41 -11.58 -0.53 -5.98
C PHE A 41 -11.60 -1.43 -7.21
N GLN A 42 -12.77 -1.65 -7.81
CA GLN A 42 -12.89 -2.41 -9.05
C GLN A 42 -12.15 -1.72 -10.21
N GLU A 43 -12.19 -0.39 -10.30
CA GLU A 43 -11.41 0.37 -11.27
C GLU A 43 -9.90 0.27 -11.02
N ALA A 44 -9.47 0.41 -9.77
CA ALA A 44 -8.06 0.25 -9.38
C ALA A 44 -7.55 -1.16 -9.69
N GLN A 45 -8.31 -2.20 -9.34
CA GLN A 45 -7.99 -3.59 -9.64
C GLN A 45 -7.89 -3.82 -11.16
N LYS A 46 -8.85 -3.32 -11.94
CA LYS A 46 -8.78 -3.40 -13.42
C LYS A 46 -7.53 -2.71 -13.98
N ALA A 47 -7.14 -1.57 -13.42
CA ALA A 47 -5.94 -0.86 -13.84
C ALA A 47 -4.67 -1.65 -13.50
N VAL A 48 -4.58 -2.23 -12.29
CA VAL A 48 -3.47 -3.10 -11.87
C VAL A 48 -3.40 -4.37 -12.73
N SER A 49 -4.52 -5.06 -12.93
CA SER A 49 -4.57 -6.26 -13.78
C SER A 49 -4.18 -5.95 -15.22
N ARG A 50 -4.44 -4.74 -15.72
CA ARG A 50 -3.96 -4.31 -17.04
C ARG A 50 -2.43 -4.24 -17.07
N VAL A 51 -1.80 -3.65 -16.05
CA VAL A 51 -0.33 -3.62 -15.92
C VAL A 51 0.23 -5.04 -15.91
N GLU A 52 -0.34 -5.94 -15.10
CA GLU A 52 0.11 -7.34 -15.04
C GLU A 52 -0.10 -8.09 -16.36
N SER A 53 -1.21 -7.85 -17.05
CA SER A 53 -1.47 -8.47 -18.35
C SER A 53 -0.49 -8.02 -19.44
N GLU A 54 0.02 -6.79 -19.35
CA GLU A 54 0.92 -6.18 -20.34
C GLU A 54 2.39 -6.47 -20.04
N PHE A 55 2.79 -6.45 -18.76
CA PHE A 55 4.20 -6.53 -18.34
C PHE A 55 4.55 -7.79 -17.54
N GLY A 56 3.57 -8.66 -17.25
CA GLY A 56 3.75 -9.86 -16.44
C GLY A 56 3.52 -9.62 -14.95
N SER A 57 3.52 -10.72 -14.18
CA SER A 57 3.39 -10.66 -12.72
C SER A 57 4.61 -9.99 -12.09
N PRO A 58 4.47 -9.36 -10.90
CA PRO A 58 5.59 -8.74 -10.22
C PRO A 58 6.76 -9.72 -9.94
N GLU A 59 6.44 -10.97 -9.56
CA GLU A 59 7.43 -12.03 -9.32
C GLU A 59 8.12 -12.54 -10.60
N GLY A 60 7.53 -12.29 -11.77
CA GLY A 60 8.09 -12.69 -13.07
C GLY A 60 9.13 -11.73 -13.61
N TYR A 61 9.37 -10.59 -12.95
CA TYR A 61 10.39 -9.63 -13.37
C TYR A 61 11.80 -10.24 -13.25
N SER A 62 12.65 -9.92 -14.22
CA SER A 62 14.06 -10.33 -14.29
C SER A 62 14.89 -9.09 -14.59
N PRO A 63 15.87 -8.72 -13.72
CA PRO A 63 16.72 -7.56 -13.93
C PRO A 63 17.72 -7.79 -15.07
N GLU A 64 18.37 -6.73 -15.54
CA GLU A 64 19.37 -6.82 -16.59
C GLU A 64 20.51 -7.80 -16.22
N PRO A 65 21.06 -8.58 -17.16
CA PRO A 65 22.07 -9.60 -16.89
C PRO A 65 23.42 -9.06 -16.36
N ASP A 66 23.66 -7.75 -16.44
CA ASP A 66 24.84 -7.08 -15.88
C ASP A 66 24.55 -6.38 -14.55
N GLY A 67 23.32 -6.48 -14.05
CA GLY A 67 22.85 -5.86 -12.82
C GLY A 67 22.70 -4.34 -12.89
N ARG A 68 22.86 -3.70 -14.05
CA ARG A 68 22.63 -2.26 -14.18
C ARG A 68 21.15 -1.95 -14.25
N ILE A 69 20.77 -0.76 -13.81
CA ILE A 69 19.45 -0.20 -14.08
C ILE A 69 19.64 0.85 -15.17
N PRO A 70 19.15 0.64 -16.40
CA PRO A 70 19.32 1.61 -17.46
C PRO A 70 18.73 2.98 -17.07
N ALA A 71 19.37 4.06 -17.51
CA ALA A 71 19.01 5.42 -17.08
C ALA A 71 17.56 5.80 -17.45
N ASP A 72 17.08 5.35 -18.61
CA ASP A 72 15.70 5.53 -19.07
C ASP A 72 14.69 4.79 -18.17
N ARG A 73 15.07 3.64 -17.59
CA ARG A 73 14.24 2.93 -16.60
C ARG A 73 14.17 3.67 -15.26
N MET A 74 15.28 4.28 -14.83
CA MET A 74 15.28 5.17 -13.66
C MET A 74 14.42 6.42 -13.88
N GLU A 75 14.45 7.01 -15.07
CA GLU A 75 13.59 8.13 -15.44
C GLU A 75 12.11 7.74 -15.47
N ALA A 76 11.78 6.57 -16.03
CA ALA A 76 10.43 6.01 -16.00
C ALA A 76 9.94 5.80 -14.55
N PHE A 77 10.80 5.25 -13.67
CA PHE A 77 10.48 5.10 -12.26
C PHE A 77 10.16 6.45 -11.60
N LEU A 78 11.01 7.45 -11.79
CA LEU A 78 10.80 8.79 -11.25
C LEU A 78 9.56 9.47 -11.84
N ALA A 79 9.24 9.25 -13.11
CA ALA A 79 8.02 9.75 -13.73
C ALA A 79 6.75 9.14 -13.10
N VAL A 80 6.77 7.85 -12.77
CA VAL A 80 5.68 7.21 -12.00
C VAL A 80 5.57 7.82 -10.60
N ARG A 81 6.72 8.06 -9.93
CA ARG A 81 6.75 8.72 -8.62
C ARG A 81 6.19 10.14 -8.68
N ASP A 82 6.51 10.91 -9.72
CA ASP A 82 6.05 12.28 -9.92
C ASP A 82 4.55 12.35 -10.24
N ALA A 83 4.07 11.49 -11.15
CA ALA A 83 2.66 11.42 -11.54
C ALA A 83 1.71 11.11 -10.37
N THR A 84 2.23 10.43 -9.33
CA THR A 84 1.47 10.07 -8.12
C THR A 84 1.68 11.06 -6.96
N SER A 85 2.56 12.06 -7.10
CA SER A 85 2.99 12.96 -6.02
C SER A 85 1.82 13.72 -5.37
N SER A 86 0.89 14.25 -6.16
CA SER A 86 -0.27 14.99 -5.65
C SER A 86 -1.22 14.09 -4.86
N VAL A 87 -1.39 12.84 -5.29
CA VAL A 87 -2.25 11.87 -4.59
C VAL A 87 -1.59 11.42 -3.30
N ARG A 88 -0.27 11.17 -3.32
CA ARG A 88 0.52 10.87 -2.12
C ARG A 88 0.42 12.00 -1.09
N ALA A 89 0.67 13.25 -1.49
CA ALA A 89 0.60 14.40 -0.61
C ALA A 89 -0.80 14.56 0.03
N ASN A 90 -1.86 14.45 -0.77
CA ASN A 90 -3.23 14.52 -0.27
C ASN A 90 -3.55 13.39 0.72
N LEU A 91 -3.08 12.17 0.44
CA LEU A 91 -3.32 11.03 1.34
C LEU A 91 -2.51 11.16 2.63
N GLY A 92 -1.25 11.59 2.54
CA GLY A 92 -0.39 11.89 3.68
C GLY A 92 -1.01 12.90 4.63
N THR A 93 -1.49 14.04 4.14
CA THR A 93 -2.18 15.05 4.96
C THR A 93 -3.40 14.47 5.69
N ARG A 94 -4.18 13.59 5.04
CA ARG A 94 -5.35 12.95 5.67
C ARG A 94 -4.97 11.96 6.75
N VAL A 95 -3.91 11.20 6.52
CA VAL A 95 -3.36 10.31 7.54
C VAL A 95 -2.89 11.12 8.75
N GLU A 96 -2.15 12.20 8.53
CA GLU A 96 -1.69 13.06 9.64
C GLU A 96 -2.86 13.68 10.41
N GLU A 97 -3.90 14.17 9.71
CA GLU A 97 -5.14 14.65 10.33
C GLU A 97 -5.81 13.56 11.19
N LEU A 98 -5.88 12.31 10.68
CA LEU A 98 -6.41 11.16 11.40
C LEU A 98 -5.63 10.83 12.66
N GLU A 99 -4.30 10.90 12.60
CA GLU A 99 -3.42 10.65 13.73
C GLU A 99 -3.55 11.75 14.80
N ALA A 100 -3.62 13.01 14.38
CA ALA A 100 -3.83 14.14 15.26
C ALA A 100 -5.17 14.04 16.02
N MET A 101 -6.24 13.61 15.35
CA MET A 101 -7.55 13.39 15.99
C MET A 101 -7.56 12.23 16.98
N SER A 102 -6.70 11.23 16.77
CA SER A 102 -6.57 10.05 17.63
C SER A 102 -5.65 10.28 18.84
N GLY A 103 -4.97 11.43 18.92
CA GLY A 103 -4.06 11.88 19.98
C GLY A 103 -4.61 11.76 21.40
N ASP A 104 -3.74 11.53 22.39
CA ASP A 104 -4.07 11.51 23.83
C ASP A 104 -4.68 12.83 24.37
N GLY A 105 -4.64 13.89 23.56
CA GLY A 105 -5.31 15.16 23.82
C GLY A 105 -6.80 15.20 23.46
N ALA A 106 -7.38 14.12 22.90
CA ALA A 106 -8.81 14.08 22.63
C ALA A 106 -9.61 14.09 23.96
N PRO A 107 -10.62 14.97 24.11
CA PRO A 107 -11.34 15.12 25.37
C PRO A 107 -11.93 13.78 25.81
N ARG A 108 -11.51 13.32 27.00
CA ARG A 108 -11.85 12.03 27.64
C ARG A 108 -13.36 11.79 27.79
N ASN A 109 -14.19 12.82 27.60
CA ASN A 109 -15.64 12.83 27.82
C ASN A 109 -16.52 12.56 26.59
N LYS A 110 -15.98 12.31 25.39
CA LYS A 110 -16.84 11.94 24.25
C LYS A 110 -17.35 10.49 24.41
N SER A 111 -18.66 10.33 24.38
CA SER A 111 -19.34 9.02 24.47
C SER A 111 -18.83 8.04 23.39
N GLY A 112 -18.83 6.74 23.69
CA GLY A 112 -18.32 5.71 22.77
C GLY A 112 -18.94 5.76 21.36
N LEU A 113 -20.22 6.14 21.26
CA LEU A 113 -20.93 6.30 19.99
C LEU A 113 -20.38 7.49 19.16
N GLN A 114 -19.99 8.60 19.79
CA GLN A 114 -19.38 9.74 19.08
C GLN A 114 -17.97 9.44 18.58
N LYS A 115 -17.17 8.69 19.36
CA LYS A 115 -15.86 8.21 18.91
C LYS A 115 -16.01 7.25 17.72
N PHE A 116 -16.93 6.29 17.81
CA PHE A 116 -17.25 5.37 16.71
C PHE A 116 -17.74 6.10 15.45
N LEU A 117 -18.64 7.07 15.57
CA LEU A 117 -19.10 7.89 14.43
C LEU A 117 -17.98 8.74 13.82
N THR A 118 -17.02 9.20 14.63
CA THR A 118 -15.87 9.98 14.14
C THR A 118 -14.90 9.10 13.35
N ILE A 119 -14.57 7.92 13.89
CA ILE A 119 -13.72 6.91 13.23
C ILE A 119 -14.36 6.40 11.94
N MET A 120 -15.68 6.14 11.95
CA MET A 120 -16.43 5.76 10.74
C MET A 120 -16.42 6.88 9.70
N ARG A 121 -16.63 8.15 10.07
CA ARG A 121 -16.55 9.27 9.13
C ARG A 121 -15.16 9.46 8.55
N SER A 122 -14.14 9.21 9.35
CA SER A 122 -12.76 9.50 8.99
C SER A 122 -12.11 8.35 8.20
N GLY A 123 -12.50 7.09 8.46
CA GLY A 123 -12.09 5.92 7.68
C GLY A 123 -12.75 5.80 6.30
N VAL A 124 -13.99 6.27 6.14
CA VAL A 124 -14.73 6.24 4.86
C VAL A 124 -14.09 7.14 3.78
N GLY A 125 -13.27 8.13 4.16
CA GLY A 125 -12.59 9.03 3.23
C GLY A 125 -11.25 8.50 2.67
N THR A 126 -10.52 7.70 3.44
CA THR A 126 -9.17 7.24 3.08
C THR A 126 -9.20 6.09 2.08
N ILE A 127 -10.16 5.17 2.25
CA ILE A 127 -10.33 3.97 1.42
C ILE A 127 -10.46 4.32 -0.09
N PRO A 128 -11.36 5.23 -0.53
CA PRO A 128 -11.41 5.65 -1.94
C PRO A 128 -10.12 6.28 -2.47
N ARG A 129 -9.35 6.95 -1.60
CA ARG A 129 -8.10 7.60 -2.00
C ARG A 129 -6.95 6.61 -2.16
N ILE A 130 -6.95 5.51 -1.41
CA ILE A 130 -6.04 4.39 -1.66
C ILE A 130 -6.34 3.81 -3.05
N ALA A 131 -7.62 3.54 -3.36
CA ALA A 131 -7.99 3.09 -4.70
C ALA A 131 -7.61 4.09 -5.81
N GLU A 132 -7.76 5.40 -5.54
CA GLU A 132 -7.31 6.45 -6.46
C GLU A 132 -5.78 6.47 -6.63
N PHE A 133 -5.00 6.34 -5.55
CA PHE A 133 -3.55 6.22 -5.61
C PHE A 133 -3.12 5.04 -6.49
N GLU A 134 -3.74 3.90 -6.28
CA GLU A 134 -3.44 2.64 -6.98
C GLU A 134 -3.79 2.71 -8.45
N ARG A 135 -4.95 3.26 -8.78
CA ARG A 135 -5.34 3.52 -10.17
C ARG A 135 -4.35 4.48 -10.85
N ASN A 136 -4.02 5.61 -10.22
CA ASN A 136 -3.08 6.58 -10.80
C ASN A 136 -1.67 5.98 -10.96
N ARG A 137 -1.21 5.15 -10.01
CA ARG A 137 0.05 4.44 -10.13
C ARG A 137 0.02 3.46 -11.28
N ALA A 138 -1.03 2.64 -11.39
CA ALA A 138 -1.18 1.68 -12.49
C ALA A 138 -1.25 2.38 -13.86
N ASP A 139 -2.00 3.48 -13.97
CA ASP A 139 -2.06 4.28 -15.20
C ASP A 139 -0.67 4.88 -15.54
N ALA A 140 0.06 5.40 -14.55
CA ALA A 140 1.42 5.93 -14.74
C ALA A 140 2.43 4.83 -15.13
N LEU A 141 2.31 3.63 -14.54
CA LEU A 141 3.12 2.46 -14.88
C LEU A 141 2.91 2.07 -16.36
N THR A 142 1.65 1.96 -16.80
CA THR A 142 1.32 1.71 -18.22
C THR A 142 1.89 2.81 -19.11
N ALA A 143 1.71 4.09 -18.76
CA ALA A 143 2.18 5.21 -19.55
C ALA A 143 3.72 5.24 -19.73
N ASN A 144 4.46 4.73 -18.74
CA ASN A 144 5.93 4.65 -18.75
C ASN A 144 6.45 3.25 -19.12
N ARG A 145 5.59 2.36 -19.59
CA ARG A 145 5.91 0.98 -19.98
C ARG A 145 6.68 0.22 -18.90
N MET A 146 6.23 0.31 -17.65
CA MET A 146 6.88 -0.26 -16.48
C MET A 146 5.95 -1.25 -15.80
N GLY A 147 6.44 -2.47 -15.55
CA GLY A 147 5.72 -3.46 -14.76
C GLY A 147 5.82 -3.19 -13.25
N LEU A 148 4.92 -3.78 -12.47
CA LEU A 148 4.96 -3.68 -11.01
C LEU A 148 6.22 -4.30 -10.41
N GLY A 149 6.70 -5.43 -10.95
CA GLY A 149 7.91 -6.09 -10.48
C GLY A 149 9.16 -5.22 -10.63
N GLU A 150 9.28 -4.54 -11.77
CA GLU A 150 10.35 -3.56 -12.00
C GLU A 150 10.25 -2.36 -11.06
N TYR A 151 9.04 -1.80 -10.89
CA TYR A 151 8.80 -0.69 -9.97
C TYR A 151 9.22 -1.04 -8.55
N TRP A 152 8.81 -2.20 -8.03
CA TRP A 152 9.18 -2.66 -6.69
C TRP A 152 10.65 -3.03 -6.53
N TYR A 153 11.27 -3.55 -7.59
CA TYR A 153 12.71 -3.79 -7.65
C TYR A 153 13.49 -2.48 -7.48
N ILE A 154 13.20 -1.47 -8.32
CA ILE A 154 13.85 -0.16 -8.25
C ILE A 154 13.54 0.53 -6.91
N TYR A 155 12.29 0.49 -6.43
CA TYR A 155 11.89 1.08 -5.15
C TYR A 155 12.72 0.52 -3.98
N THR A 156 12.82 -0.80 -3.87
CA THR A 156 13.57 -1.47 -2.79
C THR A 156 15.06 -1.10 -2.84
N LEU A 157 15.67 -1.18 -4.02
CA LEU A 157 17.09 -0.86 -4.17
C LEU A 157 17.38 0.62 -3.87
N ALA A 158 16.54 1.52 -4.37
CA ALA A 158 16.69 2.95 -4.18
C ALA A 158 16.50 3.35 -2.71
N TYR A 159 15.39 2.94 -2.09
CA TYR A 159 15.02 3.46 -0.78
C TYR A 159 15.56 2.61 0.37
N TYR A 160 15.41 1.29 0.32
CA TYR A 160 15.81 0.43 1.44
C TYR A 160 17.30 0.09 1.38
N SER A 161 17.82 -0.28 0.21
CA SER A 161 19.22 -0.72 0.08
C SER A 161 20.21 0.45 -0.04
N SER A 162 19.92 1.45 -0.88
CA SER A 162 20.80 2.61 -1.12
C SER A 162 20.62 3.70 -0.06
N ALA A 163 19.41 4.25 0.05
CA ALA A 163 19.12 5.38 0.95
C ALA A 163 18.88 4.98 2.42
N LYS A 164 18.86 3.67 2.71
CA LYS A 164 18.67 3.10 4.06
C LYS A 164 17.41 3.63 4.77
N LYS A 165 16.35 3.90 4.01
CA LYS A 165 15.02 4.22 4.56
C LYS A 165 14.46 3.01 5.29
N ASP A 166 13.65 3.25 6.31
CA ASP A 166 13.15 2.18 7.16
C ASP A 166 11.93 1.51 6.51
N PRO A 167 11.92 0.19 6.29
CA PRO A 167 10.74 -0.53 5.81
C PRO A 167 9.52 -0.37 6.74
N GLY A 168 9.74 -0.03 8.02
CA GLY A 168 8.71 0.30 9.01
C GLY A 168 8.17 1.73 8.92
N ASP A 169 8.69 2.58 8.03
CA ASP A 169 8.11 3.91 7.79
C ASP A 169 6.64 3.81 7.37
N GLY A 170 5.84 4.75 7.84
CA GLY A 170 4.40 4.81 7.66
C GLY A 170 3.73 5.60 8.79
N PRO A 171 2.39 5.60 8.86
CA PRO A 171 1.66 6.26 9.93
C PRO A 171 2.06 5.67 11.30
N LYS A 172 2.15 6.48 12.35
CA LYS A 172 2.47 6.04 13.71
C LYS A 172 1.41 5.15 14.36
N ARG A 173 0.13 5.29 13.99
CA ARG A 173 -1.00 4.68 14.72
C ARG A 173 -1.91 3.80 13.87
N VAL A 174 -1.64 3.73 12.58
CA VAL A 174 -2.40 2.90 11.63
C VAL A 174 -1.66 1.60 11.40
N HIS A 175 -2.30 0.47 11.70
CA HIS A 175 -1.77 -0.85 11.40
C HIS A 175 -2.83 -1.73 10.72
N SER A 176 -2.35 -2.65 9.88
CA SER A 176 -3.18 -3.72 9.32
C SER A 176 -3.37 -4.80 10.39
N GLY A 177 -4.60 -5.09 10.77
CA GLY A 177 -4.90 -6.24 11.64
C GLY A 177 -4.85 -7.56 10.87
N ASP A 178 -4.93 -8.68 11.62
CA ASP A 178 -4.81 -10.06 11.08
C ASP A 178 -5.81 -10.41 9.97
N ASN A 179 -6.93 -9.67 9.86
CA ASN A 179 -7.96 -9.85 8.84
C ASN A 179 -7.99 -8.71 7.80
N GLU A 180 -6.83 -8.10 7.50
CA GLU A 180 -6.70 -6.94 6.60
C GLU A 180 -7.48 -5.68 7.02
N ASN A 181 -8.15 -5.73 8.17
CA ASN A 181 -8.88 -4.59 8.72
C ASN A 181 -7.87 -3.57 9.26
N ILE A 182 -7.89 -2.37 8.71
CA ILE A 182 -7.14 -1.22 9.24
C ILE A 182 -7.69 -0.90 10.63
N ARG A 183 -6.83 -1.02 11.65
CA ARG A 183 -7.15 -0.64 13.03
C ARG A 183 -6.34 0.59 13.41
N ILE A 184 -7.02 1.51 14.10
CA ILE A 184 -6.38 2.63 14.79
C ILE A 184 -6.43 2.26 16.27
N ASP A 185 -5.31 1.81 16.82
CA ASP A 185 -5.20 1.54 18.25
C ASP A 185 -4.46 2.72 18.91
N GLY A 186 -5.13 3.32 19.90
CA GLY A 186 -4.57 4.39 20.70
C GLY A 186 -3.74 3.89 21.90
N HIS A 187 -3.71 2.57 22.14
CA HIS A 187 -3.08 1.96 23.29
C HIS A 187 -1.80 1.19 22.96
N THR A 188 -1.55 0.86 21.69
CA THR A 188 -0.28 0.27 21.24
C THR A 188 0.81 1.32 21.17
N ASP A 189 2.02 0.98 21.61
CA ASP A 189 3.19 1.84 21.45
C ASP A 189 3.47 2.06 19.94
N PRO A 190 3.61 3.31 19.45
CA PRO A 190 4.00 3.58 18.08
C PRO A 190 5.26 2.85 17.60
N GLN A 191 6.19 2.55 18.52
CA GLN A 191 7.38 1.78 18.20
C GLN A 191 7.05 0.32 17.86
N GLU A 192 6.16 -0.32 18.63
CA GLU A 192 5.68 -1.68 18.33
C GLU A 192 4.97 -1.74 16.97
N ILE A 193 4.15 -0.72 16.65
CA ILE A 193 3.50 -0.60 15.33
C ILE A 193 4.55 -0.50 14.21
N ARG A 194 5.58 0.32 14.40
CA ARG A 194 6.67 0.50 13.43
C ARG A 194 7.45 -0.80 13.23
N GLU A 195 7.76 -1.54 14.30
CA GLU A 195 8.48 -2.81 14.25
C GLU A 195 7.67 -3.92 13.58
N ALA A 196 6.38 -4.04 13.92
CA ALA A 196 5.47 -4.97 13.27
C ALA A 196 5.37 -4.70 11.76
N ARG A 197 5.26 -3.43 11.36
CA ARG A 197 5.28 -3.03 9.95
C ARG A 197 6.61 -3.36 9.29
N ARG A 198 7.74 -3.05 9.95
CA ARG A 198 9.08 -3.33 9.43
C ARG A 198 9.21 -4.82 9.12
N SER A 199 8.86 -5.70 10.07
CA SER A 199 8.94 -7.15 9.83
C SER A 199 8.00 -7.61 8.72
N ALA A 200 6.75 -7.13 8.69
CA ALA A 200 5.81 -7.48 7.62
C ALA A 200 6.31 -7.05 6.23
N MET A 201 6.85 -5.83 6.12
CA MET A 201 7.41 -5.29 4.89
C MET A 201 8.69 -6.02 4.48
N SER A 202 9.63 -6.24 5.40
CA SER A 202 10.85 -7.01 5.15
C SER A 202 10.54 -8.39 4.58
N ARG A 203 9.60 -9.13 5.19
CA ARG A 203 9.20 -10.46 4.69
C ARG A 203 8.54 -10.42 3.32
N ARG A 204 7.77 -9.37 3.01
CA ARG A 204 7.17 -9.21 1.68
C ARG A 204 8.26 -8.94 0.65
N VAL A 205 9.16 -8.01 0.93
CA VAL A 205 10.29 -7.66 0.07
C VAL A 205 11.20 -8.87 -0.14
N ASP A 206 11.53 -9.63 0.91
CA ASP A 206 12.31 -10.87 0.85
C ASP A 206 11.70 -11.87 -0.15
N ARG A 207 10.41 -12.20 0.00
CA ARG A 207 9.73 -13.15 -0.91
C ARG A 207 9.79 -12.69 -2.37
N LEU A 208 9.47 -11.42 -2.62
CA LEU A 208 9.50 -10.85 -3.97
C LEU A 208 10.93 -10.89 -4.55
N PHE A 209 11.92 -10.45 -3.79
CA PHE A 209 13.30 -10.35 -4.27
C PHE A 209 13.94 -11.72 -4.50
N ARG A 210 13.62 -12.74 -3.70
CA ARG A 210 14.06 -14.11 -4.00
C ARG A 210 13.62 -14.52 -5.40
N ARG A 211 12.36 -14.31 -5.77
CA ARG A 211 11.85 -14.64 -7.11
C ARG A 211 12.56 -13.86 -8.21
N ILE A 212 12.72 -12.55 -8.03
CA ILE A 212 13.41 -11.69 -9.01
C ILE A 212 14.86 -12.11 -9.20
N LEU A 213 15.58 -12.43 -8.11
CA LEU A 213 16.98 -12.86 -8.14
C LEU A 213 17.13 -14.29 -8.70
N GLU A 214 16.22 -15.21 -8.37
CA GLU A 214 16.14 -16.55 -8.98
C GLU A 214 15.96 -16.46 -10.50
N ASN A 215 15.10 -15.56 -10.97
CA ASN A 215 14.91 -15.30 -12.41
C ASN A 215 16.21 -14.79 -13.06
N ALA A 216 16.92 -13.86 -12.40
CA ALA A 216 18.20 -13.35 -12.90
C ALA A 216 19.25 -14.47 -13.09
N VAL A 217 19.33 -15.40 -12.15
CA VAL A 217 20.22 -16.58 -12.25
C VAL A 217 19.77 -17.50 -13.39
N LYS A 218 18.47 -17.77 -13.49
CA LYS A 218 17.90 -18.66 -14.51
C LYS A 218 18.10 -18.13 -15.93
N ASP A 219 17.99 -16.82 -16.13
CA ASP A 219 18.11 -16.18 -17.44
C ASP A 219 19.57 -15.96 -17.89
N SER A 220 20.53 -16.14 -16.98
CA SER A 220 21.96 -16.11 -17.30
C SER A 220 22.37 -17.33 -18.14
N LYS A 221 22.44 -17.16 -19.46
CA LYS A 221 22.77 -18.23 -20.45
C LYS A 221 24.25 -18.66 -20.48
N SER A 222 25.14 -18.06 -19.68
CA SER A 222 26.59 -18.27 -19.78
C SER A 222 27.10 -19.41 -18.90
N ALA A 223 28.01 -20.23 -19.42
CA ALA A 223 28.77 -21.23 -18.65
C ALA A 223 29.74 -20.59 -17.64
N GLU A 224 30.14 -19.34 -17.87
CA GLU A 224 30.95 -18.55 -16.95
C GLU A 224 30.05 -17.58 -16.17
N LYS A 225 30.00 -17.74 -14.84
CA LYS A 225 29.21 -16.89 -13.95
C LYS A 225 29.82 -15.50 -13.90
N SER A 226 29.10 -14.50 -14.43
CA SER A 226 29.52 -13.11 -14.32
C SER A 226 29.65 -12.69 -12.84
N PRO A 227 30.45 -11.66 -12.52
CA PRO A 227 30.54 -11.13 -11.15
C PRO A 227 29.18 -10.73 -10.56
N TRP A 228 28.26 -10.27 -11.41
CA TRP A 228 26.88 -9.96 -11.02
C TRP A 228 26.14 -11.23 -10.54
N ILE A 229 26.16 -12.31 -11.32
CA ILE A 229 25.48 -13.55 -10.94
C ILE A 229 26.06 -14.15 -9.66
N GLN A 230 27.38 -14.07 -9.46
CA GLN A 230 28.01 -14.49 -8.19
C GLN A 230 27.51 -13.65 -7.00
N ALA A 231 27.34 -12.34 -7.18
CA ALA A 231 26.76 -11.47 -6.16
C ALA A 231 25.30 -11.84 -5.87
N VAL A 232 24.50 -12.13 -6.92
CA VAL A 232 23.10 -12.54 -6.79
C VAL A 232 22.97 -13.85 -6.02
N GLU A 233 23.77 -14.86 -6.34
CA GLU A 233 23.76 -16.14 -5.62
C GLU A 233 24.12 -15.96 -4.15
N LYS A 234 25.11 -15.11 -3.85
CA LYS A 234 25.48 -14.78 -2.46
C LYS A 234 24.32 -14.10 -1.71
N GLU A 235 23.62 -13.16 -2.36
CA GLU A 235 22.50 -12.47 -1.73
C GLU A 235 21.29 -13.41 -1.55
N LEU A 236 21.04 -14.34 -2.48
CA LEU A 236 20.02 -15.38 -2.31
C LEU A 236 20.29 -16.21 -1.04
N THR A 237 21.53 -16.67 -0.82
CA THR A 237 21.91 -17.37 0.42
C THR A 237 21.72 -16.49 1.66
N ALA A 238 22.12 -15.21 1.60
CA ALA A 238 21.95 -14.30 2.73
C ALA A 238 20.48 -14.06 3.09
N LEU A 239 19.60 -13.97 2.07
CA LEU A 239 18.16 -13.90 2.28
C LEU A 239 17.67 -15.21 2.91
N GLU A 240 18.05 -16.40 2.40
CA GLU A 240 17.67 -17.71 2.98
C GLU A 240 17.97 -17.84 4.48
N GLU A 241 19.10 -17.29 4.92
CA GLU A 241 19.55 -17.32 6.31
C GLU A 241 18.77 -16.34 7.22
N ASP A 242 18.30 -15.22 6.70
CA ASP A 242 17.58 -14.18 7.46
C ASP A 242 16.32 -13.68 6.73
N ARG A 243 15.14 -14.12 7.21
CA ARG A 243 13.83 -13.79 6.63
C ARG A 243 13.39 -12.33 6.81
N ASP A 244 13.99 -11.60 7.75
CA ASP A 244 13.68 -10.18 7.97
C ASP A 244 14.75 -9.26 7.33
N ARG A 245 15.75 -9.84 6.64
CA ARG A 245 16.79 -9.10 5.89
C ARG A 245 16.18 -8.36 4.70
N ILE A 246 16.63 -7.12 4.51
CA ILE A 246 16.40 -6.36 3.29
C ILE A 246 17.46 -6.72 2.24
N PRO A 247 17.09 -6.93 0.98
CA PRO A 247 18.04 -7.20 -0.09
C PRO A 247 19.20 -6.21 -0.13
N TRP A 248 20.42 -6.73 -0.19
CA TRP A 248 21.66 -5.95 -0.24
C TRP A 248 21.86 -5.03 0.97
N ALA A 249 21.43 -5.47 2.16
CA ALA A 249 21.59 -4.71 3.40
C ALA A 249 23.05 -4.28 3.65
N ASP A 250 24.01 -5.13 3.27
CA ASP A 250 25.46 -4.91 3.45
C ASP A 250 26.10 -3.98 2.41
N GLY A 251 25.35 -3.58 1.37
CA GLY A 251 25.83 -2.72 0.29
C GLY A 251 25.37 -3.20 -1.08
N LEU A 252 25.08 -2.24 -1.95
CA LEU A 252 24.68 -2.53 -3.32
C LEU A 252 25.86 -3.02 -4.16
N PRO A 253 25.63 -3.97 -5.08
CA PRO A 253 26.59 -4.29 -6.14
C PRO A 253 26.98 -3.04 -6.93
N PRO A 254 28.27 -2.88 -7.33
CA PRO A 254 28.76 -1.68 -7.99
C PRO A 254 27.94 -1.22 -9.21
N PRO A 255 27.48 -2.11 -10.12
CA PRO A 255 26.66 -1.70 -11.26
C PRO A 255 25.33 -1.04 -10.86
N ILE A 256 24.70 -1.51 -9.78
CA ILE A 256 23.46 -0.91 -9.24
C ILE A 256 23.76 0.44 -8.59
N ASP A 257 24.78 0.53 -7.75
CA ASP A 257 25.13 1.79 -7.09
C ASP A 257 25.47 2.89 -8.10
N GLU A 258 26.23 2.54 -9.15
CA GLU A 258 26.53 3.45 -10.26
C GLU A 258 25.28 3.90 -11.00
N SER A 259 24.30 3.01 -11.20
CA SER A 259 23.03 3.32 -11.87
C SER A 259 22.17 4.30 -11.06
N LEU A 260 22.16 4.16 -9.74
CA LEU A 260 21.36 5.02 -8.84
C LEU A 260 22.01 6.38 -8.56
N ARG A 261 23.35 6.45 -8.60
CA ARG A 261 24.12 7.64 -8.18
C ARG A 261 23.66 8.96 -8.81
N PRO A 262 23.39 9.05 -10.12
CA PRO A 262 22.95 10.30 -10.75
C PRO A 262 21.55 10.78 -10.29
N PHE A 263 20.75 9.88 -9.73
CA PHE A 263 19.35 10.12 -9.38
C PHE A 263 19.11 10.28 -7.87
N ARG A 264 20.15 10.13 -7.02
CA ARG A 264 20.02 10.09 -5.54
C ARG A 264 19.23 11.27 -4.96
N GLU A 265 19.49 12.49 -5.44
CA GLU A 265 18.78 13.68 -4.96
C GLU A 265 17.29 13.63 -5.29
N LYS A 266 16.92 13.30 -6.53
CA LYS A 266 15.52 13.17 -6.96
C LYS A 266 14.82 12.03 -6.23
N LEU A 267 15.52 10.91 -6.02
CA LEU A 267 15.01 9.78 -5.26
C LEU A 267 14.67 10.21 -3.83
N ASP A 268 15.62 10.82 -3.12
CA ASP A 268 15.42 11.27 -1.74
C ASP A 268 14.24 12.26 -1.62
N GLN A 269 14.15 13.23 -2.54
CA GLN A 269 13.02 14.19 -2.59
C GLN A 269 11.67 13.52 -2.86
N SER A 270 11.66 12.42 -3.60
CA SER A 270 10.43 11.73 -3.96
C SER A 270 9.98 10.68 -2.92
N TYR A 271 10.80 10.39 -1.90
CA TYR A 271 10.44 9.47 -0.82
C TYR A 271 9.40 10.09 0.11
N ASP A 272 8.36 9.32 0.43
CA ASP A 272 7.31 9.72 1.37
C ASP A 272 7.16 8.61 2.43
N PRO A 273 7.60 8.85 3.68
CA PRO A 273 7.57 7.83 4.72
C PRO A 273 6.14 7.41 5.06
N VAL A 274 5.16 8.30 4.99
CA VAL A 274 3.75 8.00 5.35
C VAL A 274 3.14 7.04 4.34
N MET A 275 3.54 7.16 3.07
CA MET A 275 3.02 6.39 1.95
C MET A 275 3.72 5.03 1.75
N ASN A 276 4.87 4.81 2.39
CA ASN A 276 5.67 3.60 2.28
C ASN A 276 4.87 2.27 2.38
N PRO A 277 3.89 2.09 3.29
CA PRO A 277 3.11 0.85 3.37
C PRO A 277 2.24 0.60 2.13
N LEU A 278 1.82 1.66 1.44
CA LEU A 278 0.94 1.60 0.28
C LEU A 278 1.71 1.24 -1.00
N GLU A 279 3.03 1.42 -1.00
CA GLU A 279 3.86 1.15 -2.17
C GLU A 279 3.91 -0.33 -2.55
N PHE A 280 3.64 -1.24 -1.62
CA PHE A 280 3.66 -2.69 -1.85
C PHE A 280 2.28 -3.34 -1.64
N ILE A 281 1.17 -2.60 -1.82
CA ILE A 281 -0.16 -3.23 -1.78
C ILE A 281 -0.37 -4.07 -3.03
N GLU A 282 -0.73 -5.33 -2.82
CA GLU A 282 -1.19 -6.25 -3.84
C GLU A 282 -2.73 -6.30 -3.79
N PHE A 283 -3.40 -5.93 -4.88
CA PHE A 283 -4.85 -6.12 -4.99
C PHE A 283 -5.15 -7.54 -5.43
N GLY A 284 -5.20 -8.45 -4.44
CA GLY A 284 -5.89 -9.73 -4.48
C GLY A 284 -5.79 -10.53 -5.78
N HIS A 285 -4.86 -11.49 -5.80
CA HIS A 285 -4.98 -12.75 -6.53
C HIS A 285 -5.50 -13.89 -5.63
N HIS A 286 -6.24 -13.57 -4.56
CA HIS A 286 -6.80 -14.57 -3.63
C HIS A 286 -8.01 -15.36 -4.19
N GLY A 287 -8.12 -15.46 -5.52
CA GLY A 287 -9.13 -16.28 -6.19
C GLY A 287 -8.78 -17.77 -6.16
N ASP A 288 -7.50 -18.13 -6.09
CA ASP A 288 -7.06 -19.52 -6.18
C ASP A 288 -5.99 -19.81 -5.11
N GLN A 289 -6.29 -20.75 -4.22
CA GLN A 289 -5.37 -21.48 -3.31
C GLN A 289 -5.14 -20.90 -1.89
N TRP A 290 -5.87 -21.47 -0.92
CA TRP A 290 -5.33 -21.96 0.35
C TRP A 290 -5.71 -23.44 0.48
#